data_AF-A0A6P4HRS6-F1
#
_entry.id   AF-A0A6P4HRS6-F1
#
_cell.length_a   1.000
_cell.length_b   1.000
_cell.length_c   1.000
_cell.angle_alpha   90.00
_cell.angle_beta   90.00
_cell.angle_gamma   90.00
#
_symmetry.space_group_name_H-M   'P 1'
#
loop_
_entity.id
_entity.type
_entity.pdbx_description
1 polymer ?
#
loop_
_entity_poly.entity_id
_entity_poly.type
_entity_poly.pdbx_seq_one_letter_code
_entity_poly.pdbx_strand_id
1 'polypeptide(L)'
;MSRRKFQARKWNPSEDFSTYFKEKTLLATHIQMDDEELIDSIIEGIPDTLLRQQAHMHCFNSSAQLLQAFAKVALRKPPLSSSGRAKVSTGNGPASAPPKRCFNCNSIGHFAADCRKPKREHGACYACGSMDHQVHHCTEKKFVPSNEYNA
;
A
#
# COMPACT_ATOMS: atom_id res chain seq x y z
N MET A 1 -37.96 3.04 -7.01
CA MET A 1 -37.10 1.86 -6.75
C MET A 1 -35.73 1.92 -7.45
N SER A 2 -35.57 2.64 -8.57
CA SER A 2 -34.33 2.61 -9.40
C SER A 2 -33.12 3.32 -8.79
N ARG A 3 -33.30 4.45 -8.08
CA ARG A 3 -32.19 5.22 -7.46
C ARG A 3 -31.42 4.44 -6.38
N ARG A 4 -32.10 3.57 -5.62
CA ARG A 4 -31.44 2.70 -4.62
C ARG A 4 -30.53 1.65 -5.24
N LYS A 5 -30.94 1.04 -6.37
CA LYS A 5 -30.11 0.05 -7.08
C LYS A 5 -28.88 0.70 -7.71
N PHE A 6 -29.04 1.92 -8.23
CA PHE A 6 -27.95 2.72 -8.77
C PHE A 6 -26.87 3.03 -7.71
N GLN A 7 -27.27 3.47 -6.52
CA GLN A 7 -26.33 3.77 -5.42
C GLN A 7 -25.70 2.53 -4.80
N ALA A 8 -26.42 1.41 -4.76
CA ALA A 8 -25.91 0.15 -4.22
C ALA A 8 -24.83 -0.50 -5.10
N ARG A 9 -24.78 -0.17 -6.40
CA ARG A 9 -23.78 -0.72 -7.32
C ARG A 9 -22.42 -0.08 -7.09
N LYS A 10 -21.52 -0.85 -6.49
CA LYS A 10 -20.09 -0.53 -6.31
C LYS A 10 -19.24 -1.39 -7.24
N TRP A 11 -18.06 -0.91 -7.61
CA TRP A 11 -17.14 -1.66 -8.46
C TRP A 11 -16.55 -2.84 -7.69
N ASN A 12 -16.66 -4.04 -8.25
CA ASN A 12 -16.08 -5.24 -7.68
C ASN A 12 -14.64 -5.46 -8.21
N PRO A 13 -13.66 -5.80 -7.36
CA PRO A 13 -12.32 -6.20 -7.81
C PRO A 13 -12.27 -7.44 -8.72
N SER A 14 -13.34 -8.23 -8.82
CA SER A 14 -13.41 -9.37 -9.73
C SER A 14 -13.82 -9.04 -11.17
N GLU A 15 -14.31 -7.82 -11.44
CA GLU A 15 -14.78 -7.38 -12.76
C GLU A 15 -13.98 -6.18 -13.27
N ASP A 16 -13.95 -6.00 -14.58
CA ASP A 16 -13.34 -4.82 -15.20
C ASP A 16 -14.15 -3.55 -14.93
N PHE A 17 -13.45 -2.42 -14.82
CA PHE A 17 -14.10 -1.12 -14.64
C PHE A 17 -15.11 -0.82 -15.76
N SER A 18 -14.83 -1.26 -16.99
CA SER A 18 -15.72 -1.06 -18.14
C SER A 18 -17.09 -1.73 -17.97
N THR A 19 -17.13 -2.89 -17.29
CA THR A 19 -18.37 -3.62 -16.98
C THR A 19 -19.19 -2.87 -15.94
N TYR A 20 -18.53 -2.48 -14.84
CA TYR A 20 -19.14 -1.66 -13.79
C TYR A 20 -19.68 -0.32 -14.34
N PHE A 21 -18.89 0.37 -15.17
CA PHE A 21 -19.27 1.63 -15.80
C PHE A 21 -20.53 1.47 -16.64
N LYS A 22 -20.56 0.51 -17.58
CA LYS A 22 -21.72 0.26 -18.45
C LYS A 22 -22.98 -0.03 -17.66
N GLU A 23 -22.91 -0.89 -16.64
CA GLU A 23 -24.06 -1.19 -15.79
C GLU A 23 -24.54 0.05 -15.03
N LYS A 24 -23.63 0.88 -14.53
CA LYS A 24 -23.99 2.09 -13.81
C LYS A 24 -24.62 3.14 -14.71
N THR A 25 -24.13 3.30 -15.93
CA THR A 25 -24.73 4.18 -16.95
C THR A 25 -26.12 3.69 -17.38
N LEU A 26 -26.32 2.38 -17.53
CA LEU A 26 -27.63 1.79 -17.82
C LEU A 26 -28.64 2.03 -16.69
N LEU A 27 -28.20 1.89 -15.44
CA LEU A 27 -29.04 2.20 -14.28
C LEU A 27 -29.34 3.71 -14.16
N ALA A 28 -28.40 4.56 -14.59
CA ALA A 28 -28.57 6.01 -14.65
C ALA A 28 -29.52 6.46 -15.76
N THR A 29 -29.68 5.69 -16.84
CA THR A 29 -30.56 6.07 -17.98
C THR A 29 -32.02 6.30 -17.56
N HIS A 30 -32.44 5.72 -16.43
CA HIS A 30 -33.77 5.88 -15.86
C HIS A 30 -33.88 7.00 -14.81
N ILE A 31 -32.83 7.78 -14.58
CA ILE A 31 -32.76 8.85 -13.60
C ILE A 31 -32.22 10.08 -14.34
N GLN A 32 -33.01 11.16 -14.42
CA GLN A 32 -32.49 12.41 -14.95
C GLN A 32 -31.39 12.91 -14.01
N MET A 33 -30.14 12.75 -14.43
CA MET A 33 -28.91 13.13 -13.72
C MET A 33 -28.00 13.78 -14.75
N ASP A 34 -27.28 14.81 -14.35
CA ASP A 34 -26.27 15.46 -15.18
C ASP A 34 -25.00 14.61 -15.26
N ASP A 35 -24.20 14.81 -16.31
CA ASP A 35 -22.97 14.04 -16.55
C ASP A 35 -21.98 14.15 -15.37
N GLU A 36 -21.95 15.30 -14.69
CA GLU A 36 -21.16 15.53 -13.48
C GLU A 36 -21.64 14.64 -12.31
N GLU A 37 -22.95 14.59 -12.05
CA GLU A 37 -23.53 13.75 -10.98
C GLU A 37 -23.33 12.25 -11.27
N LEU A 38 -23.36 11.87 -12.56
CA LEU A 38 -23.05 10.51 -12.99
C LEU A 38 -21.59 10.15 -12.73
N ILE A 39 -20.65 11.04 -13.06
CA ILE A 39 -19.20 10.84 -12.83
C ILE A 39 -18.93 10.69 -11.34
N ASP A 40 -19.45 11.59 -10.50
CA ASP A 40 -19.31 11.51 -9.04
C ASP A 40 -19.89 10.20 -8.49
N SER A 41 -21.07 9.81 -8.96
CA SER A 41 -21.70 8.56 -8.56
C SER A 41 -20.88 7.33 -8.95
N ILE A 42 -20.19 7.37 -10.09
CA ILE A 42 -19.31 6.29 -10.54
C ILE A 42 -18.06 6.23 -9.66
N ILE A 43 -17.44 7.39 -9.36
CA ILE A 43 -16.26 7.53 -8.50
C ILE A 43 -16.55 7.06 -7.07
N GLU A 44 -17.70 7.42 -6.50
CA GLU A 44 -18.12 7.00 -5.16
C GLU A 44 -18.31 5.48 -5.03
N GLY A 45 -18.56 4.79 -6.14
CA GLY A 45 -18.64 3.33 -6.13
C GLY A 45 -17.30 2.61 -6.18
N ILE A 46 -16.16 3.32 -6.29
CA ILE A 46 -14.82 2.73 -6.23
C ILE A 46 -14.54 2.32 -4.77
N PRO A 47 -14.20 1.06 -4.47
CA PRO A 47 -13.96 0.61 -3.10
C PRO A 47 -12.65 1.17 -2.52
N ASP A 48 -11.60 1.29 -3.34
CA ASP A 48 -10.30 1.80 -2.94
C ASP A 48 -10.35 3.32 -2.67
N THR A 49 -10.01 3.71 -1.44
CA THR A 49 -10.10 5.10 -0.96
C THR A 49 -9.11 6.01 -1.68
N LEU A 50 -7.89 5.54 -1.94
CA LEU A 50 -6.85 6.33 -2.58
C LEU A 50 -7.20 6.58 -4.05
N LEU A 51 -7.63 5.53 -4.75
CA LEU A 51 -8.05 5.61 -6.14
C LEU A 51 -9.27 6.51 -6.30
N ARG A 52 -10.23 6.42 -5.37
CA ARG A 52 -11.39 7.32 -5.33
C ARG A 52 -10.98 8.78 -5.13
N GLN A 53 -10.08 9.06 -4.16
CA GLN A 53 -9.57 10.42 -3.94
C GLN A 53 -8.79 10.96 -5.15
N GLN A 54 -7.99 10.12 -5.80
CA GLN A 54 -7.29 10.49 -7.03
C GLN A 54 -8.26 10.81 -8.17
N ALA A 55 -9.33 10.02 -8.30
CA ALA A 55 -10.36 10.26 -9.32
C ALA A 55 -11.08 11.61 -9.10
N HIS A 56 -11.45 11.90 -7.86
CA HIS A 56 -12.07 13.17 -7.46
C HIS A 56 -11.19 14.37 -7.79
N MET A 57 -9.88 14.29 -7.50
CA MET A 57 -8.95 15.39 -7.78
C MET A 57 -8.71 15.62 -9.28
N HIS A 58 -8.98 14.64 -10.14
CA HIS A 58 -8.74 14.75 -11.57
C HIS A 58 -9.89 15.50 -12.30
N CYS A 59 -11.02 15.77 -11.63
CA CYS A 59 -12.14 16.56 -12.16
C CYS A 59 -12.51 16.22 -13.61
N PHE A 60 -12.83 14.94 -13.88
CA PHE A 60 -13.17 14.49 -15.23
C PHE A 60 -14.40 15.25 -15.77
N ASN A 61 -14.29 15.80 -16.98
CA ASN A 61 -15.37 16.58 -17.60
C ASN A 61 -16.27 15.76 -18.53
N SER A 62 -15.98 14.46 -18.68
CA SER A 62 -16.74 13.55 -19.53
C SER A 62 -16.64 12.11 -19.04
N SER A 63 -17.75 11.38 -19.15
CA SER A 63 -17.84 9.97 -18.82
C SER A 63 -16.89 9.10 -19.67
N ALA A 64 -16.61 9.51 -20.92
CA ALA A 64 -15.63 8.85 -21.78
C ALA A 64 -14.19 9.03 -21.29
N GLN A 65 -13.85 10.22 -20.76
CA GLN A 65 -12.53 10.50 -20.20
C GLN A 65 -12.27 9.67 -18.94
N LEU A 66 -13.29 9.54 -18.07
CA LEU A 66 -13.25 8.67 -16.90
C LEU A 66 -13.03 7.21 -17.32
N LEU A 67 -13.78 6.71 -18.30
CA LEU A 67 -13.61 5.35 -18.81
C LEU A 67 -12.20 5.11 -19.34
N GLN A 68 -11.63 6.06 -20.09
CA GLN A 68 -10.28 5.94 -20.65
C GLN A 68 -9.19 5.97 -19.57
N ALA A 69 -9.33 6.83 -18.56
CA ALA A 69 -8.39 6.90 -17.43
C ALA A 69 -8.39 5.60 -16.62
N PHE A 70 -9.56 4.98 -16.45
CA PHE A 70 -9.72 3.75 -15.67
C PHE A 70 -9.63 2.46 -16.51
N ALA A 71 -9.52 2.56 -17.84
CA ALA A 71 -9.45 1.38 -18.72
C ALA A 71 -8.26 0.46 -18.42
N LYS A 72 -7.15 1.00 -17.90
CA LYS A 72 -5.95 0.25 -17.50
C LYS A 72 -5.87 0.02 -15.98
N VAL A 73 -6.84 0.53 -15.22
CA VAL A 73 -6.86 0.42 -13.77
C VAL A 73 -7.58 -0.88 -13.43
N ALA A 74 -6.82 -1.86 -12.95
CA ALA A 74 -7.37 -3.04 -12.30
C ALA A 74 -7.27 -2.85 -10.78
N LEU A 75 -8.36 -3.06 -10.05
CA LEU A 75 -8.28 -3.19 -8.60
C LEU A 75 -7.33 -4.35 -8.29
N ARG A 76 -6.28 -4.07 -7.52
CA ARG A 76 -5.34 -5.12 -7.11
C ARG A 76 -6.13 -6.13 -6.29
N LYS A 77 -6.30 -7.35 -6.81
CA LYS A 77 -6.75 -8.47 -5.98
C LYS A 77 -5.76 -8.60 -4.82
N PRO A 78 -6.20 -8.63 -3.55
CA PRO A 78 -5.30 -9.04 -2.49
C PRO A 78 -4.75 -10.41 -2.91
N PRO A 79 -3.42 -10.61 -2.88
CA PRO A 79 -2.84 -11.84 -3.35
C PRO A 79 -3.42 -12.99 -2.53
N LEU A 80 -4.16 -13.88 -3.19
CA LEU A 80 -4.39 -15.21 -2.68
C LEU A 80 -2.99 -15.78 -2.42
N SER A 81 -2.74 -16.13 -1.17
CA SER A 81 -1.49 -16.71 -0.69
C SER A 81 -0.99 -17.80 -1.65
N SER A 82 0.01 -17.47 -2.45
CA SER A 82 0.88 -18.43 -3.10
C SER A 82 2.28 -18.20 -2.56
N SER A 83 2.75 -19.16 -1.75
CA SER A 83 4.12 -19.29 -1.30
C SER A 83 5.08 -19.16 -2.49
N GLY A 84 5.73 -18.01 -2.62
CA GLY A 84 6.65 -17.70 -3.71
C GLY A 84 7.39 -16.40 -3.42
N ARG A 85 8.49 -16.50 -2.66
CA ARG A 85 9.34 -15.37 -2.26
C ARG A 85 10.15 -14.88 -3.48
N ALA A 86 9.59 -13.96 -4.25
CA ALA A 86 10.32 -13.18 -5.25
C ALA A 86 10.43 -11.72 -4.76
N LYS A 87 11.66 -11.30 -4.40
CA LYS A 87 11.96 -9.95 -3.94
C LYS A 87 11.88 -8.99 -5.12
N VAL A 88 10.94 -8.04 -5.09
CA VAL A 88 11.03 -6.86 -5.95
C VAL A 88 11.94 -5.84 -5.26
N SER A 89 13.12 -5.68 -5.85
CA SER A 89 13.97 -4.50 -5.67
C SER A 89 13.35 -3.37 -6.48
N THR A 90 13.11 -2.21 -5.88
CA THR A 90 13.30 -0.87 -6.45
C THR A 90 12.85 0.16 -5.41
N GLY A 91 13.68 1.17 -5.16
CA GLY A 91 13.31 2.29 -4.30
C GLY A 91 14.47 3.24 -4.07
N ASN A 92 15.03 3.77 -5.16
CA ASN A 92 15.79 5.01 -5.15
C ASN A 92 14.80 6.14 -4.81
N GLY A 93 14.95 6.78 -3.66
CA GLY A 93 14.13 7.88 -3.18
C GLY A 93 14.93 8.67 -2.13
N PRO A 94 14.85 10.00 -2.10
CA PRO A 94 15.88 10.84 -1.51
C PRO A 94 15.85 10.86 0.03
N ALA A 95 17.05 10.83 0.59
CA ALA A 95 17.51 11.36 1.88
C ALA A 95 16.46 11.77 2.94
N SER A 96 16.33 10.95 4.00
CA SER A 96 16.17 11.34 5.42
C SER A 96 15.60 10.23 6.34
N ALA A 97 15.47 8.98 5.89
CA ALA A 97 15.26 7.86 6.80
C ALA A 97 16.62 7.33 7.32
N PRO A 98 16.81 7.15 8.63
CA PRO A 98 18.04 6.55 9.14
C PRO A 98 18.22 5.17 8.48
N PRO A 99 19.46 4.81 8.08
CA PRO A 99 19.74 3.55 7.42
C PRO A 99 19.18 2.40 8.26
N LYS A 100 18.42 1.50 7.62
CA LYS A 100 17.80 0.36 8.28
C LYS A 100 18.90 -0.46 8.99
N ARG A 101 18.74 -0.62 10.31
CA ARG A 101 19.67 -1.37 11.17
C ARG A 101 19.17 -2.81 11.37
N CYS A 102 20.10 -3.75 11.44
CA CYS A 102 19.85 -5.12 11.80
C CYS A 102 19.38 -5.21 13.26
N PHE A 103 18.19 -5.77 13.50
CA PHE A 103 17.69 -5.96 14.85
C PHE A 103 18.48 -6.99 15.67
N ASN A 104 19.34 -7.81 15.06
CA ASN A 104 20.18 -8.78 15.77
C ASN A 104 21.53 -8.19 16.22
N CYS A 105 22.28 -7.52 15.34
CA CYS A 105 23.63 -7.03 15.62
C CYS A 105 23.79 -5.49 15.61
N ASN A 106 22.71 -4.75 15.34
CA ASN A 106 22.66 -3.29 15.29
C ASN A 106 23.54 -2.62 14.20
N SER A 107 24.11 -3.40 13.27
CA SER A 107 24.81 -2.90 12.08
C SER A 107 23.84 -2.50 10.96
N ILE A 108 24.28 -1.62 10.06
CA ILE A 108 23.50 -1.21 8.88
C ILE A 108 23.76 -2.11 7.67
N GLY A 109 22.84 -2.14 6.71
CA GLY A 109 23.03 -2.82 5.41
C GLY A 109 22.44 -4.24 5.31
N HIS A 110 21.92 -4.80 6.39
CA HIS A 110 21.21 -6.08 6.38
C HIS A 110 20.08 -6.13 7.43
N PHE A 111 19.19 -7.12 7.31
CA PHE A 111 18.12 -7.37 8.29
C PHE A 111 18.50 -8.52 9.23
N ALA A 112 17.83 -8.63 10.38
CA ALA A 112 18.05 -9.72 11.34
C ALA A 112 17.85 -11.12 10.72
N ALA A 113 17.01 -11.23 9.68
CA ALA A 113 16.80 -12.46 8.93
C ALA A 113 18.03 -12.92 8.12
N ASP A 114 18.89 -11.98 7.70
CA ASP A 114 20.10 -12.24 6.92
C ASP A 114 21.37 -12.20 7.81
N CYS A 115 21.22 -11.99 9.12
CA CYS A 115 22.33 -11.89 10.07
C CYS A 115 22.85 -13.29 10.44
N ARG A 116 24.15 -13.53 10.28
CA ARG A 116 24.79 -14.82 10.61
C ARG A 116 25.36 -14.89 12.02
N LYS A 117 25.41 -13.75 12.74
CA LYS A 117 25.77 -13.71 14.16
C LYS A 117 24.80 -14.55 14.99
N PRO A 118 25.23 -15.13 16.13
CA PRO A 118 24.31 -15.76 17.06
C PRO A 118 23.15 -14.82 17.41
N LYS A 119 21.96 -15.41 17.60
CA LYS A 119 20.77 -14.64 17.98
C LYS A 119 21.04 -13.96 19.33
N ARG A 120 20.76 -12.67 19.42
CA ARG A 120 20.78 -11.96 20.70
C ARG A 120 19.80 -12.62 21.66
N GLU A 121 20.21 -12.76 22.92
CA GLU A 121 19.33 -13.20 23.99
C GLU A 121 18.12 -12.28 24.16
N HIS A 122 16.96 -12.87 24.47
CA HIS A 122 15.73 -12.11 24.65
C HIS A 122 15.85 -11.21 25.90
N GLY A 123 15.67 -9.90 25.72
CA GLY A 123 15.81 -8.92 26.80
C GLY A 123 17.19 -8.24 26.86
N ALA A 124 18.19 -8.71 26.13
CA ALA A 124 19.48 -8.04 26.07
C ALA A 124 19.43 -6.71 25.28
N CYS A 125 20.21 -5.74 25.74
CA CYS A 125 20.34 -4.40 25.16
C CYS A 125 20.70 -4.46 23.67
N TYR A 126 19.96 -3.72 22.85
CA TYR A 126 20.20 -3.67 21.41
C TYR A 126 21.54 -3.02 21.04
N ALA A 127 22.09 -2.14 21.89
CA ALA A 127 23.31 -1.39 21.59
C ALA A 127 24.59 -2.09 22.09
N CYS A 128 24.58 -2.71 23.28
CA CYS A 128 25.78 -3.31 23.89
C CYS A 128 25.67 -4.83 24.15
N GLY A 129 24.47 -5.42 24.05
CA GLY A 129 24.25 -6.85 24.31
C GLY A 129 24.16 -7.25 25.78
N SER A 130 24.21 -6.32 26.73
CA SER A 130 24.04 -6.62 28.17
C SER A 130 22.57 -6.92 28.52
N MET A 131 22.34 -7.82 29.47
CA MET A 131 21.01 -8.13 30.02
C MET A 131 20.55 -7.17 31.13
N ASP A 132 21.46 -6.35 31.63
CA ASP A 132 21.24 -5.48 32.79
C ASP A 132 20.28 -4.31 32.50
N HIS A 133 20.20 -3.88 31.24
CA HIS A 133 19.41 -2.71 30.85
C HIS A 133 18.84 -2.82 29.44
N GLN A 134 17.80 -2.04 29.18
CA GLN A 134 17.28 -1.84 27.82
C GLN A 134 18.05 -0.73 27.09
N VAL A 135 17.93 -0.70 25.75
CA VAL A 135 18.64 0.27 24.89
C VAL A 135 18.43 1.74 25.30
N HIS A 136 17.29 2.08 25.89
CA HIS A 136 17.00 3.42 26.38
C HIS A 136 17.90 3.84 27.54
N HIS A 137 18.23 2.90 28.43
CA HIS A 137 19.07 3.09 29.62
C HIS A 137 20.53 2.68 29.41
N CYS A 138 20.93 2.39 28.17
CA CYS A 138 22.30 2.00 27.86
C CYS A 138 23.25 3.20 27.95
N THR A 139 24.27 3.10 28.79
CA THR A 139 25.39 4.05 28.88
C THR A 139 26.47 3.78 27.82
N GLU A 140 26.58 2.54 27.36
CA GLU A 140 27.58 2.03 26.40
C GLU A 140 27.02 1.94 24.96
N LYS A 141 26.33 2.98 24.48
CA LYS A 141 25.69 2.96 23.14
C LYS A 141 26.74 2.96 22.02
N LYS A 142 27.17 1.77 21.58
CA LYS A 142 28.06 1.61 20.41
C LYS A 142 27.24 1.65 19.12
N PHE A 143 27.34 2.74 18.38
CA PHE A 143 26.92 2.77 16.98
C PHE A 143 28.00 2.07 16.15
N VAL A 144 27.68 0.93 15.54
CA VAL A 144 28.59 0.21 14.64
C VAL A 144 28.18 0.50 13.20
N PRO A 145 28.81 1.48 12.52
CA PRO A 145 28.51 1.78 11.11
C PRO A 145 29.00 0.66 10.17
N SER A 146 29.94 -0.17 10.61
CA SER A 146 30.54 -1.24 9.80
C SER A 146 29.64 -2.47 9.75
N ASN A 147 29.39 -2.95 8.53
CA ASN A 147 28.56 -4.12 8.25
C ASN A 147 29.32 -5.43 8.49
N GLU A 148 29.56 -5.77 9.76
CA GLU A 148 30.25 -7.00 10.16
C GLU A 148 29.26 -8.13 10.48
N TYR A 149 28.45 -8.55 9.51
CA TYR A 149 27.36 -9.52 9.74
C TYR A 149 27.81 -11.00 9.79
N ASN A 150 29.08 -11.27 9.47
CA ASN A 150 29.68 -12.61 9.34
C ASN A 150 30.46 -13.10 10.58
N ALA A 151 30.43 -12.36 11.69
CA ALA A 151 31.21 -12.70 12.89
C ALA A 151 30.61 -13.87 13.68
#